data_AF-A0A2N2HR69-F1
#
_entry.id   AF-A0A2N2HR69-F1
#
_cell.length_a   1.000
_cell.length_b   1.000
_cell.length_c   1.000
_cell.angle_alpha   90.00
_cell.angle_beta   90.00
_cell.angle_gamma   90.00
#
_symmetry.space_group_name_H-M   'P 1'
#
loop_
_entity.id
_entity.type
_entity.pdbx_description
1 polymer ?
#
loop_
_entity_poly.entity_id
_entity_poly.type
_entity_poly.pdbx_seq_one_letter_code
_entity_poly.pdbx_strand_id
1 'polypeptide(L)'
;MKTGMILNETTEVTPGESGRPPVTVTGREGDRKAETESPVMRLLLFLAILFLAGCASTPDRLAEDPAAAWPGRCETLRRSLLKDPSATVVVTPRPDRSYSVPYWVLVVDGVSIPIPPVRYRDIRVTAASFPGGLPTVILVGMAPPTAVTLTSMAPPAPYEDLFALAGEGPTSEGMALTKQLFGGPVTHDRLLEIGFAGRPAELTCRPERWEKEIPLASALILKTVGGPLEAVHEGIAGRRGWVTLTPGADRASRWQATLPGAGRWTLIDIRTAAEGPFQDAGLAIGRDDMVRAMNRPLWLAALAAVLDDPVNGRLWEVLADALEKADFALESVKRVRPSAPGVGR
;
A
#
# COMPACT_ATOMS: atom_id res chain seq x y z
N MET A 1 -40.29 -59.78 0.47
CA MET A 1 -40.04 -60.24 1.85
C MET A 1 -40.05 -59.01 2.76
N LYS A 2 -40.97 -59.03 3.73
CA LYS A 2 -41.15 -58.17 4.93
C LYS A 2 -41.25 -56.64 4.81
N THR A 3 -42.52 -56.24 4.92
CA THR A 3 -43.18 -55.01 5.37
C THR A 3 -42.84 -54.60 6.82
N GLY A 4 -43.03 -53.30 7.13
CA GLY A 4 -43.45 -52.77 8.45
C GLY A 4 -42.44 -51.81 9.10
N MET A 5 -42.78 -50.74 9.82
CA MET A 5 -44.00 -49.95 10.04
C MET A 5 -43.56 -48.72 10.90
N ILE A 6 -44.40 -47.70 10.93
CA ILE A 6 -44.21 -46.36 11.53
C ILE A 6 -44.32 -46.38 13.07
N LEU A 7 -43.67 -45.44 13.77
CA LEU A 7 -44.20 -44.82 14.99
C LEU A 7 -43.72 -43.37 15.16
N ASN A 8 -44.71 -42.49 15.28
CA ASN A 8 -44.64 -41.10 15.71
C ASN A 8 -44.29 -40.99 17.19
N GLU A 9 -43.65 -39.90 17.60
CA GLU A 9 -44.01 -39.24 18.85
C GLU A 9 -43.83 -37.72 18.75
N THR A 10 -44.97 -37.05 18.86
CA THR A 10 -45.19 -35.62 19.08
C THR A 10 -44.92 -35.27 20.53
N THR A 11 -44.38 -34.07 20.80
CA THR A 11 -44.68 -33.37 22.05
C THR A 11 -44.84 -31.88 21.80
N GLU A 12 -45.85 -31.36 22.49
CA GLU A 12 -46.58 -30.12 22.27
C GLU A 12 -45.82 -28.83 22.61
N VAL A 13 -46.28 -27.79 21.93
CA VAL A 13 -46.15 -26.36 22.19
C VAL A 13 -47.19 -25.94 23.24
N THR A 14 -46.87 -25.01 24.15
CA THR A 14 -47.78 -23.88 24.52
C THR A 14 -47.10 -22.83 25.43
N PRO A 15 -47.64 -21.59 25.56
CA PRO A 15 -46.90 -20.35 25.31
C PRO A 15 -47.08 -19.27 26.42
N GLY A 16 -46.62 -18.04 26.14
CA GLY A 16 -46.94 -16.82 26.91
C GLY A 16 -45.71 -16.28 27.65
N GLU A 17 -45.47 -14.99 27.78
CA GLU A 17 -46.26 -13.81 27.42
C GLU A 17 -45.33 -12.59 27.51
N SER A 18 -45.52 -11.62 26.60
CA SER A 18 -45.66 -10.19 26.90
C SER A 18 -44.59 -9.41 27.68
N GLY A 19 -44.22 -8.24 27.12
CA GLY A 19 -43.96 -7.04 27.94
C GLY A 19 -42.71 -6.22 27.61
N ARG A 20 -42.83 -5.38 26.57
CA ARG A 20 -42.34 -3.99 26.35
C ARG A 20 -41.14 -3.37 27.14
N PRO A 21 -40.49 -2.36 26.53
CA PRO A 21 -39.06 -2.06 26.65
C PRO A 21 -38.74 -1.08 27.78
N PRO A 22 -37.43 -0.81 28.01
CA PRO A 22 -37.06 0.58 28.21
C PRO A 22 -35.77 1.05 27.53
N VAL A 23 -35.85 2.29 27.05
CA VAL A 23 -34.95 3.41 27.35
C VAL A 23 -33.64 3.53 26.56
N THR A 24 -33.73 4.45 25.61
CA THR A 24 -32.75 5.49 25.23
C THR A 24 -31.65 5.76 26.26
N VAL A 25 -30.40 5.53 25.86
CA VAL A 25 -29.24 6.21 26.46
C VAL A 25 -28.55 7.01 25.36
N THR A 26 -28.88 8.29 25.33
CA THR A 26 -28.02 9.36 24.84
C THR A 26 -26.78 9.43 25.73
N GLY A 27 -25.57 9.40 25.15
CA GLY A 27 -24.37 9.62 25.94
C GLY A 27 -23.06 9.53 25.17
N ARG A 28 -22.45 10.71 24.97
CA ARG A 28 -21.02 10.98 24.77
C ARG A 28 -20.39 10.62 23.42
N GLU A 29 -20.50 11.59 22.51
CA GLU A 29 -19.37 12.48 22.18
C GLU A 29 -18.06 12.10 22.90
N GLY A 30 -17.28 11.25 22.24
CA GLY A 30 -15.91 10.96 22.59
C GLY A 30 -15.03 11.53 21.49
N ASP A 31 -14.40 12.65 21.80
CA ASP A 31 -13.24 13.19 21.10
C ASP A 31 -12.31 12.04 20.67
N ARG A 32 -12.33 11.71 19.37
CA ARG A 32 -11.24 10.96 18.77
C ARG A 32 -10.06 11.92 18.67
N LYS A 33 -9.28 11.93 19.75
CA LYS A 33 -7.86 12.26 19.71
C LYS A 33 -7.28 11.72 18.41
N ALA A 34 -6.73 12.64 17.62
CA ALA A 34 -5.85 12.35 16.52
C ALA A 34 -4.93 11.19 16.90
N GLU A 35 -4.96 10.13 16.11
CA GLU A 35 -4.01 9.02 16.22
C GLU A 35 -2.63 9.63 16.29
N THR A 36 -2.07 9.51 17.48
CA THR A 36 -0.80 10.06 17.84
C THR A 36 0.20 9.21 17.07
N GLU A 37 0.84 9.80 16.06
CA GLU A 37 2.05 9.24 15.47
C GLU A 37 2.91 8.67 16.60
N SER A 38 3.25 7.38 16.49
CA SER A 38 4.01 6.70 17.53
C SER A 38 5.23 7.54 17.90
N PRO A 39 5.41 7.95 19.17
CA PRO A 39 6.56 8.74 19.59
C PRO A 39 7.89 8.00 19.31
N VAL A 40 7.84 6.68 19.10
CA VAL A 40 8.98 5.85 18.67
C VAL A 40 9.37 6.12 17.21
N MET A 41 8.42 6.48 16.33
CA MET A 41 8.68 6.76 14.92
C MET A 41 9.32 8.14 14.71
N ARG A 42 8.87 9.16 15.46
CA ARG A 42 9.58 10.44 15.53
C ARG A 42 10.96 10.28 16.16
N LEU A 43 11.09 9.45 17.20
CA LEU A 43 12.37 9.21 17.86
C LEU A 43 13.37 8.44 16.98
N LEU A 44 12.93 7.46 16.17
CA LEU A 44 13.82 6.70 15.27
C LEU A 44 14.25 7.49 14.03
N LEU A 45 13.35 8.31 13.46
CA LEU A 45 13.74 9.25 12.40
C LEU A 45 14.67 10.33 12.99
N PHE A 46 14.35 10.89 14.16
CA PHE A 46 15.23 11.85 14.85
C PHE A 46 16.56 11.24 15.26
N LEU A 47 16.65 9.97 15.69
CA LEU A 47 17.93 9.33 16.06
C LEU A 47 18.74 8.89 14.83
N ALA A 48 18.11 8.40 13.77
CA ALA A 48 18.84 8.10 12.54
C ALA A 48 19.43 9.39 11.91
N ILE A 49 18.73 10.51 12.07
CA ILE A 49 19.07 11.79 11.47
C ILE A 49 19.98 12.66 12.39
N LEU A 50 19.77 12.68 13.71
CA LEU A 50 20.67 13.35 14.67
C LEU A 50 22.06 12.70 14.74
N PHE A 51 22.18 11.43 14.36
CA PHE A 51 23.47 10.73 14.30
C PHE A 51 24.20 10.91 12.95
N LEU A 52 23.54 11.48 11.94
CA LEU A 52 24.19 11.93 10.70
C LEU A 52 24.42 13.46 10.70
N ALA A 53 23.55 14.23 11.35
CA ALA A 53 23.68 15.69 11.52
C ALA A 53 24.28 16.10 12.88
N GLY A 54 25.23 15.31 13.38
CA GLY A 54 26.05 15.71 14.52
C GLY A 54 27.01 16.84 14.15
N CYS A 55 26.53 18.08 14.08
CA CYS A 55 27.09 19.28 14.72
C CYS A 55 26.49 20.57 14.11
N ALA A 56 25.38 21.06 14.68
CA ALA A 56 25.14 22.49 14.69
C ALA A 56 25.94 23.11 15.84
N SER A 57 26.99 23.86 15.48
CA SER A 57 27.65 24.92 16.27
C SER A 57 28.29 24.53 17.62
N THR A 58 29.39 23.79 17.57
CA THR A 58 30.59 24.14 18.37
C THR A 58 31.76 24.29 17.41
N PRO A 59 32.53 25.41 17.41
CA PRO A 59 33.43 25.74 16.30
C PRO A 59 34.74 24.92 16.21
N ASP A 60 34.88 23.83 16.95
CA ASP A 60 36.19 23.18 17.14
C ASP A 60 36.17 21.64 17.00
N ARG A 61 35.05 21.05 16.58
CA ARG A 61 35.06 19.66 16.10
C ARG A 61 35.38 19.68 14.62
N LEU A 62 36.66 19.47 14.31
CA LEU A 62 37.13 18.98 13.00
C LEU A 62 36.07 18.01 12.46
N ALA A 63 35.52 18.31 11.28
CA ALA A 63 34.55 17.45 10.61
C ALA A 63 35.11 16.01 10.65
N GLU A 64 34.48 15.13 11.43
CA GLU A 64 34.94 13.76 11.57
C GLU A 64 34.96 13.12 10.18
N ASP A 65 36.11 12.56 9.79
CA ASP A 65 36.24 11.80 8.55
C ASP A 65 35.14 10.73 8.50
N PRO A 66 34.22 10.76 7.51
CA PRO A 66 33.13 9.81 7.39
C PRO A 66 33.61 8.36 7.42
N ALA A 67 34.79 8.07 6.85
CA ALA A 67 35.37 6.73 6.86
C ALA A 67 35.77 6.29 8.28
N ALA A 68 36.33 7.19 9.09
CA ALA A 68 36.75 6.92 10.45
C ALA A 68 35.55 6.75 11.41
N ALA A 69 34.48 7.53 11.21
CA ALA A 69 33.26 7.43 12.01
C ALA A 69 32.35 6.26 11.61
N TRP A 70 32.49 5.73 10.38
CA TRP A 70 31.60 4.72 9.82
C TRP A 70 31.45 3.45 10.66
N PRO A 71 32.51 2.76 11.13
CA PRO A 71 32.36 1.47 11.81
C PRO A 71 31.43 1.51 13.02
N GLY A 72 31.58 2.51 13.90
CA GLY A 72 30.76 2.64 15.10
C GLY A 72 29.29 2.95 14.79
N ARG A 73 29.06 3.84 13.82
CA ARG A 73 27.70 4.22 13.36
C ARG A 73 27.03 3.05 12.65
N CYS A 74 27.76 2.37 11.77
CA CYS A 74 27.31 1.19 11.03
C CYS A 74 26.93 0.04 11.96
N GLU A 75 27.76 -0.30 12.95
CA GLU A 75 27.46 -1.41 13.86
C GLU A 75 26.21 -1.14 14.72
N THR A 76 26.01 0.12 15.09
CA THR A 76 24.80 0.54 15.81
C THR A 76 23.57 0.43 14.92
N LEU A 77 23.66 0.94 13.69
CA LEU A 77 22.58 0.85 12.71
C LEU A 77 22.25 -0.61 12.36
N ARG A 78 23.27 -1.43 12.05
CA ARG A 78 23.12 -2.85 11.71
C ARG A 78 22.40 -3.61 12.82
N ARG A 79 22.78 -3.42 14.08
CA ARG A 79 22.11 -4.04 15.22
C ARG A 79 20.66 -3.57 15.38
N SER A 80 20.36 -2.32 15.05
CA SER A 80 18.98 -1.80 15.04
C SER A 80 18.17 -2.47 13.94
N LEU A 81 18.68 -2.47 12.71
CA LEU A 81 18.02 -3.05 11.55
C LEU A 81 17.81 -4.57 11.66
N LEU A 82 18.72 -5.30 12.30
CA LEU A 82 18.56 -6.74 12.55
C LEU A 82 17.37 -7.06 13.47
N LYS A 83 16.87 -6.10 14.25
CA LYS A 83 15.68 -6.26 15.09
C LYS A 83 14.38 -5.96 14.33
N ASP A 84 14.47 -5.34 13.16
CA ASP A 84 13.32 -5.03 12.31
C ASP A 84 13.18 -6.13 11.24
N PRO A 85 12.12 -6.97 11.30
CA PRO A 85 11.90 -8.01 10.31
C PRO A 85 11.85 -7.46 8.88
N SER A 86 11.28 -6.27 8.69
CA SER A 86 11.12 -5.60 7.40
C SER A 86 12.46 -5.35 6.74
N ALA A 87 13.47 -4.94 7.51
CA ALA A 87 14.81 -4.68 6.99
C ALA A 87 15.44 -5.93 6.37
N THR A 88 15.07 -7.14 6.84
CA THR A 88 15.62 -8.42 6.38
C THR A 88 14.95 -8.99 5.13
N VAL A 89 13.76 -8.50 4.75
CA VAL A 89 12.99 -9.00 3.60
C VAL A 89 13.66 -8.59 2.29
N VAL A 90 14.13 -9.53 1.48
CA VAL A 90 14.65 -9.22 0.15
C VAL A 90 13.61 -9.50 -0.93
N VAL A 91 13.77 -8.82 -2.06
CA VAL A 91 12.99 -9.11 -3.25
C VAL A 91 13.20 -10.56 -3.68
N THR A 92 12.11 -11.22 -4.05
CA THR A 92 12.13 -12.57 -4.62
C THR A 92 11.28 -12.60 -5.88
N PRO A 93 11.52 -13.54 -6.80
CA PRO A 93 10.60 -13.76 -7.91
C PRO A 93 9.18 -14.04 -7.37
N ARG A 94 8.15 -13.58 -8.10
CA ARG A 94 6.77 -13.95 -7.77
C ARG A 94 6.59 -15.46 -7.88
N PRO A 95 5.97 -16.12 -6.88
CA PRO A 95 5.76 -17.56 -6.94
C PRO A 95 4.86 -17.93 -8.12
N ASP A 96 5.23 -18.99 -8.83
CA ASP A 96 4.45 -19.50 -9.95
C ASP A 96 3.41 -20.51 -9.46
N ARG A 97 2.22 -20.03 -9.06
CA ARG A 97 1.12 -20.84 -8.53
C ARG A 97 -0.20 -20.48 -9.19
N SER A 98 -0.78 -21.38 -9.99
CA SER A 98 -2.12 -21.15 -10.57
C SER A 98 -3.14 -20.88 -9.47
N TYR A 99 -3.82 -19.73 -9.53
CA TYR A 99 -4.91 -19.41 -8.62
C TYR A 99 -6.18 -20.09 -9.13
N SER A 100 -6.62 -21.14 -8.44
CA SER A 100 -7.88 -21.82 -8.74
C SER A 100 -9.12 -20.94 -8.45
N VAL A 101 -8.90 -19.80 -7.80
CA VAL A 101 -9.94 -18.89 -7.33
C VAL A 101 -10.29 -17.90 -8.45
N PRO A 102 -11.59 -17.74 -8.78
CA PRO A 102 -12.00 -16.86 -9.85
C PRO A 102 -11.98 -15.39 -9.41
N TYR A 103 -11.60 -14.49 -10.32
CA TYR A 103 -11.60 -13.04 -10.10
C TYR A 103 -12.36 -12.31 -11.20
N TRP A 104 -12.92 -11.14 -10.87
CA TRP A 104 -13.14 -10.14 -11.91
C TRP A 104 -11.79 -9.46 -12.23
N VAL A 105 -11.61 -9.01 -13.47
CA VAL A 105 -10.38 -8.34 -13.89
C VAL A 105 -10.68 -6.91 -14.30
N LEU A 106 -9.98 -5.97 -13.66
CA LEU A 106 -9.91 -4.57 -14.07
C LEU A 106 -8.57 -4.36 -14.76
N VAL A 107 -8.57 -3.83 -15.99
CA VAL A 107 -7.32 -3.52 -16.70
C VAL A 107 -7.12 -2.01 -16.65
N VAL A 108 -5.94 -1.57 -16.23
CA VAL A 108 -5.54 -0.15 -16.17
C VAL A 108 -4.10 -0.04 -16.65
N ASP A 109 -3.82 0.82 -17.63
CA ASP A 109 -2.49 0.97 -18.23
C ASP A 109 -1.84 -0.35 -18.69
N GLY A 110 -2.66 -1.26 -19.23
CA GLY A 110 -2.23 -2.59 -19.65
C GLY A 110 -1.86 -3.54 -18.50
N VAL A 111 -2.17 -3.19 -17.25
CA VAL A 111 -1.97 -4.02 -16.07
C VAL A 111 -3.31 -4.58 -15.63
N SER A 112 -3.41 -5.90 -15.56
CA SER A 112 -4.56 -6.58 -14.96
C SER A 112 -4.52 -6.50 -13.44
N ILE A 113 -5.66 -6.13 -12.86
CA ILE A 113 -5.87 -6.00 -11.44
C ILE A 113 -6.97 -6.99 -11.04
N PRO A 114 -6.66 -8.00 -10.22
CA PRO A 114 -7.64 -8.94 -9.74
C PRO A 114 -8.57 -8.25 -8.74
N ILE A 115 -9.86 -8.25 -9.05
CA ILE A 115 -10.91 -7.73 -8.19
C ILE A 115 -11.66 -8.94 -7.61
N PRO A 116 -11.56 -9.20 -6.29
CA PRO A 116 -12.33 -10.27 -5.66
C PRO A 116 -13.82 -10.16 -5.98
N PRO A 117 -14.49 -11.24 -6.45
CA PRO A 117 -15.90 -11.23 -6.83
C PRO A 117 -16.80 -11.31 -5.59
N VAL A 118 -16.67 -10.32 -4.72
CA VAL A 118 -17.48 -10.15 -3.51
C VAL A 118 -18.54 -9.08 -3.72
N ARG A 119 -19.52 -9.02 -2.80
CA ARG A 119 -20.46 -7.89 -2.77
C ARG A 119 -19.75 -6.66 -2.22
N TYR A 120 -19.65 -5.62 -3.05
CA TYR A 120 -19.15 -4.32 -2.66
C TYR A 120 -20.30 -3.44 -2.15
N ARG A 121 -20.09 -2.77 -1.02
CA ARG A 121 -21.07 -1.84 -0.42
C ARG A 121 -20.87 -0.39 -0.84
N ASP A 122 -19.63 -0.04 -1.16
CA ASP A 122 -19.24 1.34 -1.43
C ASP A 122 -18.16 1.38 -2.50
N ILE A 123 -18.25 2.40 -3.35
CA ILE A 123 -17.18 2.88 -4.21
C ILE A 123 -16.95 4.35 -3.90
N ARG A 124 -15.70 4.71 -3.65
CA ARG A 124 -15.28 6.09 -3.46
C ARG A 124 -14.37 6.45 -4.61
N VAL A 125 -14.67 7.56 -5.25
CA VAL A 125 -13.83 8.11 -6.29
C VAL A 125 -13.48 9.54 -5.92
N THR A 126 -12.19 9.87 -6.00
CA THR A 126 -11.71 11.24 -5.89
C THR A 126 -10.92 11.58 -7.14
N ALA A 127 -11.05 12.82 -7.61
CA ALA A 127 -10.30 13.32 -8.75
C ALA A 127 -8.78 13.11 -8.57
N ALA A 128 -8.06 13.07 -9.69
CA ALA A 128 -6.60 13.05 -9.67
C ALA A 128 -6.06 14.29 -8.94
N SER A 129 -5.04 14.10 -8.09
CA SER A 129 -4.42 15.18 -7.33
C SER A 129 -3.42 16.01 -8.15
N PHE A 130 -3.11 15.59 -9.38
CA PHE A 130 -2.16 16.25 -10.27
C PHE A 130 -2.51 16.01 -11.76
N PRO A 131 -2.07 16.88 -12.69
CA PRO A 131 -2.29 16.70 -14.12
C PRO A 131 -1.71 15.39 -14.65
N GLY A 132 -2.48 14.64 -15.44
CA GLY A 132 -2.06 13.32 -15.96
C GLY A 132 -2.15 12.17 -14.95
N GLY A 133 -2.59 12.42 -13.72
CA GLY A 133 -2.91 11.39 -12.74
C GLY A 133 -4.22 10.67 -13.05
N LEU A 134 -4.36 9.46 -12.52
CA LEU A 134 -5.61 8.71 -12.46
C LEU A 134 -6.44 9.15 -11.25
N PRO A 135 -7.78 9.15 -11.35
CA PRO A 135 -8.65 9.23 -10.18
C PRO A 135 -8.28 8.16 -9.15
N THR A 136 -8.40 8.49 -7.87
CA THR A 136 -8.31 7.49 -6.81
C THR A 136 -9.64 6.78 -6.68
N VAL A 137 -9.63 5.46 -6.77
CA VAL A 137 -10.80 4.60 -6.63
C VAL A 137 -10.60 3.68 -5.44
N ILE A 138 -11.58 3.62 -4.55
CA ILE A 138 -11.61 2.71 -3.41
C ILE A 138 -12.91 1.89 -3.48
N LEU A 139 -12.78 0.59 -3.70
CA LEU A 139 -13.86 -0.38 -3.62
C LEU A 139 -13.89 -0.98 -2.21
N VAL A 140 -15.03 -0.95 -1.53
CA VAL A 140 -15.17 -1.47 -0.16
C VAL A 140 -16.17 -2.63 -0.15
N GLY A 141 -15.71 -3.82 0.24
CA GLY A 141 -16.50 -5.04 0.38
C GLY A 141 -17.43 -5.04 1.60
N MET A 142 -18.46 -5.89 1.59
CA MET A 142 -19.39 -6.08 2.71
C MET A 142 -18.84 -6.93 3.87
N ALA A 143 -18.01 -7.94 3.59
CA ALA A 143 -17.42 -8.85 4.58
C ALA A 143 -16.27 -9.66 3.95
N PRO A 144 -15.39 -10.27 4.78
CA PRO A 144 -14.39 -9.65 5.67
C PRO A 144 -13.30 -8.89 4.85
N PRO A 145 -12.39 -8.10 5.49
CA PRO A 145 -11.95 -6.76 5.05
C PRO A 145 -11.42 -6.74 3.62
N THR A 146 -12.34 -6.70 2.66
CA THR A 146 -12.02 -6.67 1.25
C THR A 146 -12.06 -5.21 0.84
N ALA A 147 -10.91 -4.68 0.46
CA ALA A 147 -10.84 -3.37 -0.15
C ALA A 147 -9.86 -3.41 -1.30
N VAL A 148 -10.20 -2.75 -2.40
CA VAL A 148 -9.29 -2.54 -3.51
C VAL A 148 -9.16 -1.05 -3.71
N THR A 149 -7.96 -0.53 -3.57
CA THR A 149 -7.64 0.86 -3.86
C THR A 149 -6.75 0.93 -5.09
N LEU A 150 -7.14 1.75 -6.04
CA LEU A 150 -6.29 2.19 -7.14
C LEU A 150 -6.08 3.68 -6.98
N THR A 151 -4.83 4.13 -6.97
CA THR A 151 -4.50 5.54 -6.94
C THR A 151 -3.27 5.81 -7.79
N SER A 152 -3.01 7.09 -8.04
CA SER A 152 -1.78 7.51 -8.68
C SER A 152 -1.17 8.65 -7.88
N MET A 153 0.15 8.73 -7.95
CA MET A 153 0.92 9.86 -7.42
C MET A 153 1.88 10.36 -8.49
N ALA A 154 2.17 11.66 -8.44
CA ALA A 154 3.30 12.19 -9.19
C ALA A 154 4.58 11.49 -8.68
N PRO A 155 5.54 11.15 -9.56
CA PRO A 155 6.80 10.58 -9.13
C PRO A 155 7.45 11.56 -8.15
N PRO A 156 7.94 11.10 -6.98
CA PRO A 156 8.70 11.96 -6.08
C PRO A 156 9.88 12.58 -6.84
N ALA A 157 10.15 13.86 -6.58
CA ALA A 157 11.36 14.48 -7.11
C ALA A 157 12.59 13.69 -6.63
N PRO A 158 13.65 13.58 -7.45
CA PRO A 158 14.92 13.01 -7.00
C PRO A 158 15.46 13.74 -5.78
N TYR A 159 16.06 13.01 -4.85
CA TYR A 159 16.77 13.58 -3.72
C TYR A 159 18.09 14.16 -4.22
N GLU A 160 18.17 15.49 -4.31
CA GLU A 160 19.41 16.21 -4.61
C GLU A 160 20.40 16.11 -3.45
N ASP A 161 19.87 16.16 -2.23
CA ASP A 161 20.56 15.91 -0.97
C ASP A 161 19.77 14.85 -0.19
N LEU A 162 20.27 13.62 -0.17
CA LEU A 162 19.63 12.50 0.57
C LEU A 162 19.75 12.66 2.09
N PHE A 163 20.67 13.51 2.56
CA PHE A 163 21.04 13.64 3.96
C PHE A 163 20.45 14.90 4.61
N ALA A 164 19.72 15.71 3.84
CA ALA A 164 19.02 16.88 4.34
C ALA A 164 18.03 16.52 5.47
N LEU A 165 17.98 17.36 6.49
CA LEU A 165 17.06 17.21 7.61
C LEU A 165 15.62 17.48 7.17
N ALA A 166 14.66 16.82 7.83
CA ALA A 166 13.25 17.05 7.55
C ALA A 166 12.88 18.52 7.82
N GLY A 167 12.39 19.22 6.79
CA GLY A 167 12.05 20.64 6.85
C GLY A 167 13.19 21.58 6.48
N GLU A 168 14.38 21.07 6.18
CA GLU A 168 15.52 21.83 5.68
C GLU A 168 15.68 21.67 4.17
N GLY A 169 16.26 22.69 3.53
CA GLY A 169 16.60 22.63 2.10
C GLY A 169 17.89 21.84 1.85
N PRO A 170 18.17 21.47 0.59
CA PRO A 170 19.43 20.82 0.21
C PRO A 170 20.66 21.66 0.60
N THR A 171 21.71 20.99 1.09
CA THR A 171 22.99 21.63 1.44
C THR A 171 24.05 21.34 0.37
N SER A 172 25.04 22.22 0.22
CA SER A 172 26.16 22.00 -0.70
C SER A 172 26.92 20.71 -0.40
N GLU A 173 27.16 20.45 0.88
CA GLU A 173 27.86 19.28 1.40
C GLU A 173 27.05 18.00 1.16
N GLY A 174 25.77 18.01 1.49
CA GLY A 174 24.89 16.84 1.29
C GLY A 174 24.62 16.54 -0.18
N MET A 175 24.52 17.56 -1.04
CA MET A 175 24.47 17.39 -2.50
C MET A 175 25.78 16.78 -3.04
N ALA A 176 26.93 17.27 -2.59
CA ALA A 176 28.24 16.73 -2.99
C ALA A 176 28.40 15.27 -2.55
N LEU A 177 27.99 14.94 -1.32
CA LEU A 177 28.02 13.58 -0.80
C LEU A 177 27.04 12.66 -1.54
N THR A 178 25.83 13.12 -1.82
CA THR A 178 24.85 12.38 -2.62
C THR A 178 25.40 12.10 -4.01
N LYS A 179 26.05 13.09 -4.64
CA LYS A 179 26.73 12.91 -5.93
C LYS A 179 27.90 11.92 -5.86
N GLN A 180 28.70 11.94 -4.81
CA GLN A 180 29.81 10.99 -4.60
C GLN A 180 29.29 9.56 -4.49
N LEU A 181 28.23 9.35 -3.71
CA LEU A 181 27.72 8.01 -3.38
C LEU A 181 26.81 7.41 -4.46
N PHE A 182 26.04 8.25 -5.16
CA PHE A 182 25.02 7.81 -6.13
C PHE A 182 25.26 8.26 -7.56
N GLY A 183 26.27 9.11 -7.82
CA GLY A 183 26.57 9.66 -9.14
C GLY A 183 25.74 10.90 -9.53
N GLY A 184 24.88 11.39 -8.62
CA GLY A 184 24.00 12.53 -8.84
C GLY A 184 22.76 12.45 -7.94
N PRO A 185 21.71 13.26 -8.20
CA PRO A 185 20.44 13.13 -7.50
C PRO A 185 19.88 11.70 -7.63
N VAL A 186 19.41 11.14 -6.51
CA VAL A 186 18.94 9.75 -6.45
C VAL A 186 17.42 9.70 -6.42
N THR A 187 16.81 8.82 -7.22
CA THR A 187 15.35 8.65 -7.23
C THR A 187 14.90 7.73 -6.10
N HIS A 188 13.67 7.91 -5.62
CA HIS A 188 13.09 7.00 -4.62
C HIS A 188 13.05 5.55 -5.13
N ASP A 189 12.74 5.33 -6.41
CA ASP A 189 12.77 3.99 -7.05
C ASP A 189 14.14 3.33 -7.00
N ARG A 190 15.23 4.12 -7.08
CA ARG A 190 16.60 3.62 -6.97
C ARG A 190 16.92 3.21 -5.54
N LEU A 191 16.47 3.98 -4.55
CA LEU A 191 16.64 3.63 -3.13
C LEU A 191 15.86 2.35 -2.79
N LEU A 192 14.61 2.20 -3.24
CA LEU A 192 13.84 0.97 -3.06
C LEU A 192 14.53 -0.24 -3.69
N GLU A 193 15.08 -0.10 -4.90
CA GLU A 193 15.83 -1.15 -5.59
C GLU A 193 17.04 -1.61 -4.75
N ILE A 194 17.84 -0.68 -4.23
CA ILE A 194 18.98 -1.00 -3.35
C ILE A 194 18.49 -1.68 -2.06
N GLY A 195 17.43 -1.15 -1.43
CA GLY A 195 16.94 -1.62 -0.14
C GLY A 195 16.27 -2.99 -0.20
N PHE A 196 15.59 -3.30 -1.30
CA PHE A 196 14.99 -4.62 -1.53
C PHE A 196 16.01 -5.65 -2.01
N ALA A 197 17.13 -5.25 -2.62
CA ALA A 197 18.20 -6.16 -3.01
C ALA A 197 19.10 -6.57 -1.83
N GLY A 198 19.22 -5.73 -0.80
CA GLY A 198 20.19 -5.94 0.28
C GLY A 198 19.60 -6.30 1.65
N ARG A 199 20.50 -6.65 2.57
CA ARG A 199 20.18 -7.04 3.97
C ARG A 199 21.08 -6.33 4.98
N PRO A 200 20.64 -6.17 6.24
CA PRO A 200 21.50 -5.62 7.30
C PRO A 200 22.81 -6.40 7.50
N ALA A 201 22.78 -7.72 7.31
CA ALA A 201 23.97 -8.59 7.45
C ALA A 201 25.07 -8.30 6.41
N GLU A 202 24.76 -7.60 5.32
CA GLU A 202 25.73 -7.25 4.27
C GLU A 202 26.52 -5.98 4.59
N LEU A 203 26.11 -5.24 5.63
CA LEU A 203 26.88 -4.14 6.18
C LEU A 203 28.08 -4.71 6.96
N THR A 204 29.27 -4.64 6.36
CA THR A 204 30.50 -5.16 6.98
C THR A 204 31.07 -4.19 8.02
N CYS A 205 30.66 -2.92 7.98
CA CYS A 205 31.06 -1.87 8.91
C CYS A 205 32.57 -1.62 8.94
N ARG A 206 33.24 -1.80 7.79
CA ARG A 206 34.67 -1.52 7.64
C ARG A 206 34.90 -0.10 7.09
N PRO A 207 35.89 0.66 7.61
CA PRO A 207 36.16 2.02 7.17
C PRO A 207 36.30 2.14 5.65
N GLU A 208 37.03 1.23 5.01
CA GLU A 208 37.32 1.26 3.58
C GLU A 208 36.11 0.94 2.68
N ARG A 209 34.98 0.51 3.25
CA ARG A 209 33.75 0.18 2.51
C ARG A 209 32.64 1.21 2.66
N TRP A 210 32.87 2.28 3.41
CA TRP A 210 31.84 3.25 3.77
C TRP A 210 31.05 3.78 2.57
N GLU A 211 31.72 4.15 1.47
CA GLU A 211 31.05 4.69 0.27
C GLU A 211 30.08 3.69 -0.38
N LYS A 212 30.35 2.39 -0.27
CA LYS A 212 29.48 1.33 -0.81
C LYS A 212 28.38 0.95 0.17
N GLU A 213 28.63 1.10 1.46
CA GLU A 213 27.70 0.67 2.51
C GLU A 213 26.70 1.76 2.91
N ILE A 214 27.04 3.06 2.80
CA ILE A 214 26.08 4.14 3.05
C ILE A 214 24.85 4.04 2.14
N PRO A 215 24.97 3.85 0.81
CA PRO A 215 23.81 3.66 -0.05
C PRO A 215 22.88 2.54 0.42
N LEU A 216 23.45 1.39 0.80
CA LEU A 216 22.69 0.26 1.33
C LEU A 216 22.05 0.62 2.68
N ALA A 217 22.78 1.25 3.59
CA ALA A 217 22.29 1.67 4.89
C ALA A 217 21.12 2.66 4.78
N SER A 218 21.24 3.69 3.95
CA SER A 218 20.15 4.65 3.70
C SER A 218 18.92 3.98 3.09
N ALA A 219 19.13 3.07 2.14
CA ALA A 219 18.03 2.31 1.53
C ALA A 219 17.34 1.36 2.51
N LEU A 220 18.09 0.70 3.40
CA LEU A 220 17.55 -0.16 4.46
C LEU A 220 16.75 0.65 5.49
N ILE A 221 17.19 1.86 5.84
CA ILE A 221 16.41 2.77 6.71
C ILE A 221 15.09 3.13 6.04
N LEU A 222 15.11 3.55 4.76
CA LEU A 222 13.89 3.91 4.04
C LEU A 222 12.87 2.78 4.02
N LYS A 223 13.36 1.54 3.84
CA LYS A 223 12.53 0.33 3.81
C LYS A 223 11.78 0.05 5.12
N THR A 224 12.25 0.53 6.27
CA THR A 224 11.55 0.34 7.55
C THR A 224 10.47 1.40 7.84
N VAL A 225 10.41 2.49 7.06
CA VAL A 225 9.44 3.59 7.27
C VAL A 225 8.00 3.17 6.90
N GLY A 226 7.82 2.13 6.09
CA GLY A 226 6.52 1.68 5.58
C GLY A 226 5.69 0.77 6.51
N GLY A 227 6.19 0.48 7.72
CA GLY A 227 5.61 -0.53 8.61
C GLY A 227 6.11 -1.95 8.32
N PRO A 228 5.60 -2.96 9.04
CA PRO A 228 6.08 -4.33 8.94
C PRO A 228 5.89 -4.87 7.51
N LEU A 229 6.97 -5.38 6.94
CA LEU A 229 7.00 -6.00 5.62
C LEU A 229 7.24 -7.49 5.78
N GLU A 230 6.40 -8.32 5.12
CA GLU A 230 6.52 -9.78 5.16
C GLU A 230 7.18 -10.32 3.88
N ALA A 231 6.81 -9.77 2.72
CA ALA A 231 7.36 -10.20 1.44
C ALA A 231 7.46 -9.04 0.44
N VAL A 232 8.40 -9.16 -0.49
CA VAL A 232 8.55 -8.29 -1.65
C VAL A 232 8.80 -9.16 -2.86
N HIS A 233 8.06 -8.89 -3.93
CA HIS A 233 8.26 -9.55 -5.21
C HIS A 233 8.44 -8.54 -6.33
N GLU A 234 9.32 -8.86 -7.27
CA GLU A 234 9.58 -8.03 -8.43
C GLU A 234 8.69 -8.37 -9.64
N GLY A 235 8.58 -7.38 -10.52
CA GLY A 235 8.09 -7.53 -11.89
C GLY A 235 6.58 -7.61 -11.96
N ILE A 236 5.96 -6.65 -12.65
CA ILE A 236 4.50 -6.60 -12.84
C ILE A 236 4.19 -6.36 -14.31
N ALA A 237 3.52 -7.30 -14.98
CA ALA A 237 3.25 -7.23 -16.42
C ALA A 237 4.50 -6.89 -17.28
N GLY A 238 5.66 -7.45 -16.94
CA GLY A 238 6.93 -7.18 -17.63
C GLY A 238 7.52 -5.78 -17.38
N ARG A 239 6.95 -5.00 -16.45
CA ARG A 239 7.39 -3.64 -16.10
C ARG A 239 8.18 -3.63 -14.79
N ARG A 240 8.99 -2.57 -14.61
CA ARG A 240 9.62 -2.24 -13.32
C ARG A 240 8.50 -1.95 -12.29
N GLY A 241 8.58 -2.59 -11.14
CA GLY A 241 7.62 -2.45 -10.06
C GLY A 241 7.77 -3.55 -9.01
N TRP A 242 7.13 -3.36 -7.87
CA TRP A 242 7.19 -4.27 -6.73
C TRP A 242 5.80 -4.57 -6.21
N VAL A 243 5.60 -5.81 -5.79
CA VAL A 243 4.43 -6.26 -5.02
C VAL A 243 4.90 -6.56 -3.60
N THR A 244 4.39 -5.85 -2.61
CA THR A 244 4.70 -6.04 -1.20
C THR A 244 3.54 -6.68 -0.47
N LEU A 245 3.85 -7.57 0.48
CA LEU A 245 2.90 -8.08 1.46
C LEU A 245 3.22 -7.42 2.80
N THR A 246 2.22 -6.79 3.37
CA THR A 246 2.27 -6.26 4.73
C THR A 246 1.18 -6.96 5.56
N PRO A 247 1.44 -7.26 6.85
CA PRO A 247 0.40 -7.75 7.73
C PRO A 247 -0.62 -6.63 7.90
N GLY A 248 -1.87 -6.89 7.53
CA GLY A 248 -2.97 -5.99 7.80
C GLY A 248 -3.41 -6.08 9.26
N ALA A 249 -3.98 -4.99 9.78
CA ALA A 249 -4.76 -5.05 11.00
C ALA A 249 -5.89 -6.09 10.87
N ASP A 250 -6.32 -6.68 11.98
CA ASP A 250 -7.49 -7.57 12.04
C ASP A 250 -7.39 -8.85 11.19
N ARG A 251 -6.20 -9.46 11.09
CA ARG A 251 -5.95 -10.67 10.27
C ARG A 251 -6.30 -10.47 8.80
N ALA A 252 -5.91 -9.33 8.24
CA ALA A 252 -6.03 -9.06 6.81
C ALA A 252 -4.69 -9.27 6.10
N SER A 253 -4.71 -9.82 4.89
CA SER A 253 -3.58 -9.73 3.97
C SER A 253 -3.68 -8.42 3.23
N ARG A 254 -2.63 -7.59 3.31
CA ARG A 254 -2.54 -6.32 2.58
C ARG A 254 -1.42 -6.41 1.57
N TRP A 255 -1.81 -6.52 0.30
CA TRP A 255 -0.90 -6.45 -0.82
C TRP A 255 -0.85 -5.04 -1.39
N GLN A 256 0.34 -4.53 -1.66
CA GLN A 256 0.52 -3.27 -2.36
C GLN A 256 1.42 -3.47 -3.58
N ALA A 257 0.96 -3.05 -4.75
CA ALA A 257 1.76 -2.97 -5.95
C ALA A 257 2.09 -1.51 -6.27
N THR A 258 3.38 -1.25 -6.51
CA THR A 258 3.89 0.06 -6.92
C THR A 258 4.46 -0.07 -8.33
N LEU A 259 3.90 0.67 -9.28
CA LEU A 259 4.30 0.67 -10.68
C LEU A 259 4.69 2.07 -11.17
N PRO A 260 5.99 2.37 -11.24
CA PRO A 260 6.48 3.54 -11.94
C PRO A 260 6.19 3.44 -13.46
N GLY A 261 5.71 4.52 -14.08
CA GLY A 261 5.58 4.62 -15.53
C GLY A 261 4.67 5.74 -16.03
N ALA A 262 4.84 6.12 -17.30
CA ALA A 262 4.03 7.17 -17.95
C ALA A 262 3.96 8.50 -17.18
N GLY A 263 5.08 8.90 -16.53
CA GLY A 263 5.15 10.16 -15.77
C GLY A 263 4.37 10.14 -14.44
N ARG A 264 3.92 8.97 -13.97
CA ARG A 264 3.25 8.78 -12.68
C ARG A 264 3.72 7.49 -12.01
N TRP A 265 3.39 7.34 -10.74
CA TRP A 265 3.37 6.04 -10.08
C TRP A 265 1.93 5.60 -9.92
N THR A 266 1.64 4.37 -10.33
CA THR A 266 0.36 3.72 -10.07
C THR A 266 0.51 2.85 -8.83
N LEU A 267 -0.37 3.06 -7.86
CA LEU A 267 -0.40 2.31 -6.60
C LEU A 267 -1.69 1.52 -6.53
N ILE A 268 -1.57 0.21 -6.33
CA ILE A 268 -2.69 -0.71 -6.20
C ILE A 268 -2.59 -1.35 -4.81
N ASP A 269 -3.62 -1.20 -3.99
CA ASP A 269 -3.71 -1.82 -2.67
C ASP A 269 -4.87 -2.81 -2.68
N ILE A 270 -4.59 -4.08 -2.38
CA ILE A 270 -5.61 -5.13 -2.24
C ILE A 270 -5.55 -5.66 -0.82
N ARG A 271 -6.61 -5.41 -0.07
CA ARG A 271 -6.85 -5.95 1.26
C ARG A 271 -7.88 -7.06 1.18
N THR A 272 -7.60 -8.18 1.82
CA THR A 272 -8.50 -9.34 1.94
C THR A 272 -8.30 -10.00 3.31
N ALA A 273 -9.14 -10.97 3.68
CA ALA A 273 -8.89 -11.77 4.88
C ALA A 273 -7.67 -12.67 4.70
N ALA A 274 -6.83 -12.79 5.73
CA ALA A 274 -5.57 -13.51 5.69
C ALA A 274 -5.71 -15.04 5.56
N GLU A 275 -6.86 -15.60 5.92
CA GLU A 275 -7.18 -17.04 5.79
C GLU A 275 -8.31 -17.26 4.76
N GLY A 276 -8.52 -16.30 3.85
CA GLY A 276 -9.59 -16.32 2.85
C GLY A 276 -9.14 -16.85 1.48
N PRO A 277 -10.10 -17.17 0.58
CA PRO A 277 -9.78 -17.64 -0.76
C PRO A 277 -9.03 -16.59 -1.61
N PHE A 278 -9.09 -15.31 -1.22
CA PHE A 278 -8.44 -14.21 -1.95
C PHE A 278 -7.16 -13.69 -1.26
N GLN A 279 -6.65 -14.38 -0.24
CA GLN A 279 -5.50 -13.95 0.57
C GLN A 279 -4.26 -13.61 -0.27
N ASP A 280 -4.11 -14.21 -1.45
CA ASP A 280 -2.98 -14.08 -2.36
C ASP A 280 -3.27 -13.17 -3.58
N ALA A 281 -4.36 -12.41 -3.56
CA ALA A 281 -4.81 -11.62 -4.71
C ALA A 281 -3.74 -10.64 -5.26
N GLY A 282 -2.85 -10.11 -4.41
CA GLY A 282 -1.79 -9.21 -4.87
C GLY A 282 -0.78 -9.86 -5.83
N LEU A 283 -0.53 -11.15 -5.68
CA LEU A 283 0.42 -11.86 -6.52
C LEU A 283 -0.06 -12.00 -7.98
N ALA A 284 -1.38 -11.97 -8.19
CA ALA A 284 -2.03 -12.05 -9.49
C ALA A 284 -2.06 -10.72 -10.26
N ILE A 285 -1.62 -9.60 -9.66
CA ILE A 285 -1.55 -8.29 -10.36
C ILE A 285 -0.62 -8.40 -11.58
N GLY A 286 -1.12 -8.08 -12.78
CA GLY A 286 -0.36 -8.12 -14.03
C GLY A 286 0.04 -9.53 -14.46
N ARG A 287 -0.75 -10.56 -14.10
CA ARG A 287 -0.59 -11.97 -14.53
C ARG A 287 -1.91 -12.55 -15.04
N ASP A 288 -2.21 -12.24 -16.30
CA ASP A 288 -3.44 -12.66 -16.98
C ASP A 288 -3.56 -14.19 -17.07
N ASP A 289 -2.42 -14.88 -17.16
CA ASP A 289 -2.29 -16.34 -17.23
C ASP A 289 -2.68 -17.04 -15.92
N MET A 290 -2.66 -16.32 -14.80
CA MET A 290 -2.90 -16.89 -13.47
C MET A 290 -4.31 -16.68 -12.93
N VAL A 291 -5.07 -15.80 -13.56
CA VAL A 291 -6.40 -15.43 -13.09
C VAL A 291 -7.44 -16.18 -13.90
N ARG A 292 -8.31 -16.95 -13.21
CA ARG A 292 -9.55 -17.42 -13.83
C ARG A 292 -10.53 -16.26 -13.95
N ALA A 293 -10.43 -15.51 -15.04
CA ALA A 293 -11.27 -14.35 -15.30
C ALA A 293 -12.75 -14.76 -15.41
N MET A 294 -13.58 -14.14 -14.58
CA MET A 294 -15.04 -14.24 -14.67
C MET A 294 -15.59 -13.19 -15.63
N ASN A 295 -16.83 -13.38 -16.06
CA ASN A 295 -17.59 -12.32 -16.72
C ASN A 295 -17.63 -11.07 -15.83
N ARG A 296 -17.07 -9.99 -16.35
CA ARG A 296 -16.96 -8.71 -15.65
C ARG A 296 -18.35 -8.08 -15.47
N PRO A 297 -18.73 -7.64 -14.25
CA PRO A 297 -20.00 -6.96 -14.04
C PRO A 297 -20.00 -5.60 -14.75
N LEU A 298 -21.20 -5.13 -15.15
CA LEU A 298 -21.37 -3.90 -15.94
C LEU A 298 -20.72 -2.68 -15.29
N TRP A 299 -20.86 -2.52 -13.96
CA TRP A 299 -20.27 -1.40 -13.24
C TRP A 299 -18.73 -1.42 -13.29
N LEU A 300 -18.10 -2.60 -13.30
CA LEU A 300 -16.64 -2.71 -13.38
C LEU A 300 -16.14 -2.44 -14.80
N ALA A 301 -16.94 -2.79 -15.82
CA ALA A 301 -16.68 -2.41 -17.20
C ALA A 301 -16.79 -0.89 -17.41
N ALA A 302 -17.81 -0.26 -16.83
CA ALA A 302 -17.97 1.19 -16.85
C ALA A 302 -16.82 1.90 -16.11
N LEU A 303 -16.37 1.33 -14.97
CA LEU A 303 -15.23 1.87 -14.23
C LEU A 303 -13.93 1.82 -15.05
N ALA A 304 -13.69 0.72 -15.77
CA ALA A 304 -12.53 0.63 -16.66
C ALA A 304 -12.55 1.74 -17.72
N ALA A 305 -13.70 1.97 -18.36
CA ALA A 305 -13.85 3.05 -19.33
C ALA A 305 -13.59 4.44 -18.72
N VAL A 306 -14.08 4.71 -17.50
CA VAL A 306 -13.79 5.95 -16.77
C VAL A 306 -12.30 6.12 -16.49
N LEU A 307 -11.58 5.04 -16.15
CA LEU A 307 -10.15 5.11 -15.88
C LEU A 307 -9.32 5.31 -17.16
N ASP A 308 -9.79 4.80 -18.30
CA ASP A 308 -9.16 5.00 -19.61
C ASP A 308 -9.35 6.45 -20.12
N ASP A 309 -10.51 7.07 -19.87
CA ASP A 309 -10.83 8.44 -20.28
C ASP A 309 -11.55 9.22 -19.15
N PRO A 310 -10.79 9.65 -18.11
CA PRO A 310 -11.38 10.26 -16.90
C PRO A 310 -11.95 11.66 -17.14
N VAL A 311 -11.67 12.29 -18.30
CA VAL A 311 -12.22 13.61 -18.63
C VAL A 311 -13.60 13.55 -19.25
N ASN A 312 -14.03 12.36 -19.70
CA ASN A 312 -15.28 12.19 -20.39
C ASN A 312 -16.45 12.03 -19.41
N GLY A 313 -17.14 13.14 -19.15
CA GLY A 313 -18.29 13.19 -18.24
C GLY A 313 -19.40 12.16 -18.53
N ARG A 314 -19.58 11.73 -19.79
CA ARG A 314 -20.58 10.69 -20.11
C ARG A 314 -20.23 9.33 -19.53
N LEU A 315 -18.94 8.99 -19.44
CA LEU A 315 -18.50 7.73 -18.86
C LEU A 315 -18.77 7.69 -17.34
N TRP A 316 -18.69 8.83 -16.67
CA TRP A 316 -19.05 8.97 -15.26
C TRP A 316 -20.55 8.75 -15.02
N GLU A 317 -21.43 9.26 -15.89
CA GLU A 317 -22.87 8.98 -15.82
C GLU A 317 -23.18 7.50 -16.07
N VAL A 318 -22.54 6.88 -17.07
CA VAL A 318 -22.67 5.44 -17.33
C VAL A 318 -22.22 4.61 -16.14
N LEU A 319 -21.13 5.00 -15.46
CA LEU A 319 -20.69 4.36 -14.23
C LEU A 319 -21.72 4.55 -13.11
N ALA A 320 -22.25 5.75 -12.90
CA ALA A 320 -23.26 6.01 -11.88
C ALA A 320 -24.51 5.14 -12.07
N ASP A 321 -25.05 5.07 -13.30
CA ASP A 321 -26.21 4.25 -13.62
C ASP A 321 -25.93 2.74 -13.46
N ALA A 322 -24.72 2.30 -13.80
CA ALA A 322 -24.32 0.90 -13.62
C ALA A 322 -24.16 0.54 -12.13
N LEU A 323 -23.69 1.48 -11.29
CA LEU A 323 -23.61 1.31 -9.84
C LEU A 323 -25.00 1.26 -9.19
N GLU A 324 -25.93 2.12 -9.63
CA GLU A 324 -27.31 2.11 -9.17
C GLU A 324 -28.00 0.78 -9.46
N LYS A 325 -27.84 0.25 -10.68
CA LYS A 325 -28.34 -1.09 -11.07
C LYS A 325 -27.67 -2.25 -10.34
N ALA A 326 -26.49 -2.03 -9.76
CA ALA A 326 -25.73 -3.01 -9.00
C ALA A 326 -25.98 -2.90 -7.48
N ASP A 327 -27.00 -2.15 -7.06
CA ASP A 327 -27.39 -1.93 -5.66
C ASP A 327 -26.27 -1.35 -4.78
N PHE A 328 -25.37 -0.54 -5.34
CA PHE A 328 -24.46 0.27 -4.53
C PHE A 328 -25.24 1.30 -3.71
N ALA A 329 -24.70 1.70 -2.56
CA ALA A 329 -25.33 2.73 -1.74
C ALA A 329 -25.54 4.02 -2.55
N LEU A 330 -26.71 4.65 -2.41
CA LEU A 330 -27.07 5.87 -3.14
C LEU A 330 -26.01 6.97 -2.98
N GLU A 331 -25.39 7.07 -1.80
CA GLU A 331 -24.31 8.03 -1.53
C GLU A 331 -23.05 7.75 -2.36
N SER A 332 -22.76 6.49 -2.69
CA SER A 332 -21.67 6.13 -3.62
C SER A 332 -21.99 6.58 -5.04
N VAL A 333 -23.22 6.35 -5.50
CA VAL A 333 -23.70 6.78 -6.82
C VAL A 333 -23.63 8.31 -6.95
N LYS A 334 -24.12 9.03 -5.94
CA LYS A 334 -24.08 10.50 -5.87
C LYS A 334 -22.68 11.08 -5.86
N ARG A 335 -21.65 10.38 -5.35
CA ARG A 335 -20.25 10.83 -5.38
C ARG A 335 -19.63 10.70 -6.78
N VAL A 336 -19.99 9.66 -7.51
CA VAL A 336 -19.46 9.39 -8.85
C VAL A 336 -20.01 10.37 -9.88
N ARG A 337 -21.32 10.65 -9.84
CA ARG A 337 -22.01 11.53 -10.81
C ARG A 337 -21.37 12.93 -11.00
N PRO A 338 -20.98 13.68 -9.95
CA PRO A 338 -20.32 14.98 -10.07
C PRO A 338 -18.81 14.92 -10.31
N SER A 339 -18.19 13.74 -10.43
CA SER A 339 -16.74 13.61 -10.63
C SER A 339 -16.28 13.93 -12.07
N ALA A 340 -17.21 14.27 -12.97
CA ALA A 340 -16.91 14.75 -14.30
C ALA A 340 -16.21 16.13 -14.24
N PRO A 341 -15.00 16.30 -14.82
CA PRO A 341 -14.37 17.61 -14.88
C PRO A 341 -15.24 18.56 -15.72
N GLY A 342 -15.62 19.69 -15.13
CA GLY A 342 -16.38 20.76 -15.80
C GLY A 342 -17.81 21.02 -15.27
N VAL A 343 -18.29 20.27 -14.27
CA VAL A 343 -19.57 20.57 -13.61
C VAL A 343 -19.31 21.08 -12.19
N GLY A 344 -19.00 22.39 -12.08
CA GLY A 344 -18.93 23.09 -10.79
C GLY A 344 -17.52 23.47 -10.33
N ARG A 345 -16.95 24.50 -10.97
CA ARG A 345 -16.21 25.55 -10.27
C ARG A 345 -16.65 26.89 -10.82
#